data_AF-A0A3D0Q017-F1
#
_entry.id   AF-A0A3D0Q017-F1
#
_cell.length_a   1.000
_cell.length_b   1.000
_cell.length_c   1.000
_cell.angle_alpha   90.00
_cell.angle_beta   90.00
_cell.angle_gamma   90.00
#
_symmetry.space_group_name_H-M   'P 1'
#
loop_
_entity.id
_entity.type
_entity.pdbx_description
1 polymer ?
#
loop_
_entity_poly.entity_id
_entity_poly.type
_entity_poly.pdbx_seq_one_letter_code
_entity_poly.pdbx_strand_id
1 'polypeptide(L)'
;MQKNRRGRPPKSARNFDDTKEALLLAGMAILTERGFNTVGIDMILKRVGVPKGSFYHYFKNKDDFGLQVIERYDQYFCAKLRRCLASNPSQPLSGVSTFVQEAIDGMEKYRFSRGCLIGNFGQEMP
;
A
#
# COMPACT_ATOMS: atom_id res chain seq x y z
N MET A 1 0.01 -52.83 0.47
CA MET A 1 -0.30 -51.84 1.54
C MET A 1 0.15 -50.45 1.11
N GLN A 2 -0.75 -49.63 0.57
CA GLN A 2 -0.45 -48.25 0.16
C GLN A 2 -0.65 -47.31 1.35
N LYS A 3 0.45 -46.72 1.83
CA LYS A 3 0.44 -45.82 3.00
C LYS A 3 -0.04 -44.45 2.55
N ASN A 4 -1.31 -44.14 2.81
CA ASN A 4 -1.92 -42.86 2.47
C ASN A 4 -1.33 -41.76 3.37
N ARG A 5 -0.45 -40.90 2.83
CA ARG A 5 0.17 -39.79 3.57
C ARG A 5 -0.90 -38.71 3.81
N ARG A 6 -1.52 -38.72 5.00
CA ARG A 6 -2.38 -37.63 5.47
C ARG A 6 -1.53 -36.40 5.80
N GLY A 7 -1.13 -35.66 4.78
CA GLY A 7 -0.54 -34.33 4.92
C GLY A 7 -1.63 -33.25 4.87
N ARG A 8 -1.47 -32.20 5.70
CA ARG A 8 -2.28 -30.98 5.59
C ARG A 8 -2.16 -30.45 4.16
N PRO A 9 -3.27 -30.14 3.47
CA PRO A 9 -3.21 -29.58 2.12
C PRO A 9 -2.28 -28.36 2.13
N PRO A 10 -1.40 -28.20 1.13
CA PRO A 10 -0.49 -27.08 1.08
C PRO A 10 -1.32 -25.79 1.12
N LYS A 11 -1.03 -24.95 2.12
CA LYS A 11 -1.68 -23.63 2.26
C LYS A 11 -1.35 -22.90 0.96
N SER A 12 -2.38 -22.55 0.17
CA SER A 12 -2.25 -22.00 -1.19
C SER A 12 -1.06 -21.05 -1.25
N ALA A 13 -0.04 -21.41 -2.02
CA ALA A 13 1.13 -20.56 -2.21
C ALA A 13 0.66 -19.31 -2.95
N ARG A 14 0.40 -18.22 -2.22
CA ARG A 14 0.44 -16.90 -2.83
C ARG A 14 1.84 -16.76 -3.42
N ASN A 15 1.95 -16.31 -4.66
CA ASN A 15 3.27 -16.06 -5.22
C ASN A 15 3.99 -15.05 -4.33
N PHE A 16 5.33 -15.16 -4.30
CA PHE A 16 6.16 -14.32 -3.45
C PHE A 16 5.91 -12.83 -3.73
N ASP A 17 5.82 -12.46 -5.01
CA ASP A 17 5.56 -11.10 -5.47
C ASP A 17 4.17 -10.61 -5.04
N ASP A 18 3.14 -11.47 -5.10
CA ASP A 18 1.78 -11.13 -4.65
C ASP A 18 1.76 -10.79 -3.15
N THR A 19 2.59 -11.46 -2.36
CA THR A 19 2.66 -11.24 -0.91
C THR A 19 3.39 -9.95 -0.59
N LYS A 20 4.50 -9.67 -1.29
CA LYS A 20 5.22 -8.40 -1.16
C LYS A 20 4.33 -7.23 -1.53
N GLU A 21 3.64 -7.29 -2.67
CA GLU A 21 2.70 -6.27 -3.11
C GLU A 21 1.53 -6.11 -2.12
N ALA A 22 0.98 -7.20 -1.60
CA ALA A 22 -0.06 -7.12 -0.57
C ALA A 22 0.42 -6.41 0.70
N LEU A 23 1.67 -6.63 1.12
CA LEU A 23 2.29 -5.92 2.24
C LEU A 23 2.46 -4.43 1.95
N LEU A 24 2.91 -4.06 0.75
CA LEU A 24 3.05 -2.66 0.34
C LEU A 24 1.70 -1.93 0.30
N LEU A 25 0.67 -2.56 -0.29
CA LEU A 25 -0.68 -2.00 -0.35
C LEU A 25 -1.32 -1.87 1.04
N ALA A 26 -1.12 -2.86 1.92
CA ALA A 26 -1.55 -2.77 3.31
C ALA A 26 -0.80 -1.66 4.07
N GLY A 27 0.51 -1.53 3.81
CA GLY A 27 1.34 -0.44 4.31
C GLY A 27 0.78 0.93 3.92
N MET A 28 0.60 1.18 2.62
CA MET A 28 0.01 2.43 2.12
C MET A 28 -1.31 2.76 2.82
N ALA A 29 -2.22 1.79 2.94
CA ALA A 29 -3.52 1.99 3.56
C ALA A 29 -3.46 2.32 5.06
N ILE A 30 -2.51 1.73 5.79
CA ILE A 30 -2.36 1.95 7.23
C ILE A 30 -1.61 3.26 7.50
N LEU A 31 -0.54 3.53 6.74
CA LEU A 31 0.28 4.72 6.92
C LEU A 31 -0.48 6.01 6.56
N THR A 32 -1.36 5.96 5.56
CA THR A 32 -2.26 7.09 5.24
C THR A 32 -3.29 7.38 6.35
N GLU A 33 -3.55 6.42 7.24
CA GLU A 33 -4.52 6.54 8.34
C GLU A 33 -3.84 6.93 9.67
N ARG A 34 -2.64 6.41 9.95
CA ARG A 34 -2.04 6.46 11.31
C ARG A 34 -0.64 7.07 11.37
N GLY A 35 0.02 7.28 10.24
CA GLY A 35 1.42 7.69 10.22
C GLY A 35 2.40 6.51 10.30
N PHE A 36 3.70 6.78 10.12
CA PHE A 36 4.76 5.77 10.08
C PHE A 36 5.36 5.46 11.44
N ASN A 37 5.58 6.48 12.27
CA ASN A 37 6.22 6.32 13.57
C ASN A 37 5.34 5.53 14.54
N THR A 38 4.03 5.70 14.47
CA THR A 38 3.05 5.07 15.37
C THR A 38 2.75 3.61 15.00
N VAL A 39 3.04 3.18 13.76
CA VAL A 39 2.63 1.87 13.24
C VAL A 39 3.75 0.84 13.36
N GLY A 40 3.49 -0.25 14.08
CA GLY A 40 4.33 -1.44 14.08
C GLY A 40 4.03 -2.37 12.90
N ILE A 41 5.06 -3.08 12.41
CA ILE A 41 4.92 -4.03 11.29
C ILE A 41 3.89 -5.13 11.57
N ASP A 42 3.67 -5.48 12.85
CA ASP A 42 2.72 -6.51 13.27
C ASP A 42 1.27 -6.24 12.82
N MET A 43 0.87 -4.95 12.77
CA MET A 43 -0.46 -4.56 12.30
C MET A 43 -0.64 -4.85 10.80
N ILE A 44 0.39 -4.56 10.00
CA ILE A 44 0.40 -4.79 8.55
C ILE A 44 0.41 -6.29 8.27
N LEU A 45 1.26 -7.04 8.97
CA LEU A 45 1.37 -8.49 8.84
C LEU A 45 0.06 -9.20 9.17
N LYS A 46 -0.60 -8.78 10.27
CA LYS A 46 -1.92 -9.29 10.67
C LYS A 46 -2.97 -9.01 9.62
N ARG A 47 -2.95 -7.82 8.99
CA ARG A 47 -3.89 -7.44 7.91
C ARG A 47 -3.73 -8.31 6.66
N VAL A 48 -2.49 -8.66 6.30
CA VAL A 48 -2.20 -9.49 5.11
C VAL A 48 -2.33 -10.99 5.40
N GLY A 49 -2.21 -11.39 6.67
CA GLY A 49 -2.32 -12.78 7.12
C GLY A 49 -1.01 -13.56 7.01
N VAL A 50 0.14 -12.87 7.15
CA VAL A 50 1.47 -13.47 7.04
C VAL A 50 2.21 -13.50 8.39
N PRO A 51 3.02 -14.55 8.66
CA PRO A 51 3.83 -14.60 9.88
C PRO A 51 4.90 -13.51 9.92
N LYS A 52 5.26 -13.06 11.14
CA LYS A 52 6.31 -12.05 11.34
C LYS A 52 7.66 -12.43 10.75
N GLY A 53 8.03 -13.71 10.84
CA GLY A 53 9.28 -14.20 10.25
C GLY A 53 9.34 -14.02 8.72
N SER A 54 8.20 -14.05 8.03
CA SER A 54 8.15 -13.84 6.59
C SER A 54 8.44 -12.38 6.19
N PHE A 55 8.24 -11.41 7.08
CA PHE A 55 8.52 -10.00 6.80
C PHE A 55 9.96 -9.77 6.34
N TYR A 56 10.91 -10.36 7.09
CA TYR A 56 12.34 -10.19 6.84
C TYR A 56 12.84 -10.88 5.57
N HIS A 57 11.99 -11.69 4.94
CA HIS A 57 12.25 -12.23 3.61
C HIS A 57 11.99 -11.18 2.52
N TYR A 58 11.09 -10.22 2.75
CA TYR A 58 10.71 -9.17 1.81
C TYR A 58 11.41 -7.84 2.06
N PHE A 59 11.64 -7.50 3.33
CA PHE A 59 12.14 -6.20 3.75
C PHE A 59 13.25 -6.37 4.79
N LYS A 60 14.33 -5.60 4.66
CA LYS A 60 15.49 -5.70 5.56
C LYS A 60 15.13 -5.29 6.99
N ASN A 61 14.32 -4.24 7.13
CA ASN A 61 13.85 -3.68 8.39
C ASN A 61 12.60 -2.82 8.15
N LYS A 62 12.10 -2.15 9.20
CA LYS A 62 10.92 -1.28 9.11
C LYS A 62 11.15 -0.08 8.18
N ASP A 63 12.35 0.49 8.17
CA ASP A 63 12.68 1.67 7.38
C ASP A 63 12.75 1.35 5.89
N ASP A 64 13.39 0.22 5.53
CA ASP A 64 13.39 -0.33 4.17
C ASP A 64 11.96 -0.59 3.66
N PHE A 65 11.09 -1.14 4.51
CA PHE A 65 9.67 -1.27 4.20
C PHE A 65 8.99 0.10 3.98
N GLY A 66 9.26 1.08 4.85
CA GLY A 66 8.73 2.43 4.72
C GLY A 66 9.12 3.09 3.39
N LEU A 67 10.40 3.00 3.02
CA LEU A 67 10.92 3.50 1.75
C LEU A 67 10.23 2.85 0.55
N GLN A 68 10.07 1.53 0.57
CA GLN A 68 9.39 0.82 -0.52
C GLN A 68 7.89 1.16 -0.58
N VAL A 69 7.24 1.43 0.56
CA VAL A 69 5.85 1.92 0.58
C VAL A 69 5.74 3.32 -0.02
N ILE A 70 6.70 4.20 0.25
CA ILE A 70 6.78 5.54 -0.34
C ILE A 70 6.97 5.44 -1.86
N GLU A 71 7.91 4.61 -2.32
CA GLU A 71 8.16 4.39 -3.75
C GLU A 71 6.90 3.84 -4.44
N ARG A 72 6.21 2.88 -3.82
CA ARG A 72 4.97 2.33 -4.34
C ARG A 72 3.84 3.36 -4.40
N TYR A 73 3.78 4.26 -3.42
CA TYR A 73 2.84 5.38 -3.39
C TYR A 73 3.14 6.41 -4.48
N ASP A 74 4.42 6.74 -4.72
CA ASP A 74 4.83 7.62 -5.80
C ASP A 74 4.40 7.07 -7.17
N GLN A 75 4.68 5.79 -7.43
CA GLN A 75 4.24 5.12 -8.66
C GLN A 75 2.72 5.20 -8.85
N TYR A 76 1.95 4.93 -7.78
CA TYR A 76 0.48 5.05 -7.80
C TYR A 76 0.04 6.49 -8.09
N PHE A 77 0.63 7.46 -7.41
CA PHE A 77 0.24 8.86 -7.49
C PHE A 77 0.59 9.45 -8.87
N CYS A 78 1.81 9.22 -9.36
CA CYS A 78 2.26 9.60 -10.69
C CYS A 78 1.38 8.97 -11.78
N ALA A 79 1.01 7.69 -11.65
CA ALA A 79 0.10 7.04 -12.60
C ALA A 79 -1.30 7.66 -12.58
N LYS A 80 -1.85 7.97 -11.40
CA LYS A 80 -3.13 8.65 -11.25
C LYS A 80 -3.09 10.03 -11.91
N LEU A 81 -2.07 10.82 -11.62
CA LEU A 81 -1.90 12.17 -12.17
C LEU A 81 -1.79 12.14 -13.69
N ARG A 82 -0.94 11.26 -14.25
CA ARG A 82 -0.83 11.08 -15.72
C ARG A 82 -2.16 10.70 -16.35
N ARG A 83 -2.91 9.78 -15.74
CA ARG A 83 -4.23 9.37 -16.24
C ARG A 83 -5.22 10.54 -16.24
N CYS A 84 -5.29 11.30 -15.14
CA CYS A 84 -6.20 12.44 -15.03
C CYS A 84 -5.84 13.54 -16.03
N LEU A 85 -4.56 13.88 -16.19
CA LEU A 85 -4.11 14.91 -17.13
C LEU A 85 -4.28 14.49 -18.60
N ALA A 86 -4.19 13.20 -18.90
CA ALA A 86 -4.42 12.65 -20.24
C ALA A 86 -5.90 12.40 -20.56
N SER A 87 -6.82 12.60 -19.60
CA SER A 87 -8.25 12.26 -19.79
C SER A 87 -8.93 13.12 -20.85
N ASN A 88 -8.48 14.37 -21.02
CA ASN A 88 -9.02 15.31 -21.99
C ASN A 88 -7.93 16.27 -22.52
N PRO A 89 -7.13 15.85 -23.51
CA PRO A 89 -6.00 16.63 -24.01
C PRO A 89 -6.36 18.00 -24.59
N SER A 90 -7.61 18.18 -25.05
CA SER A 90 -8.08 19.46 -25.61
C SER A 90 -8.52 20.46 -24.54
N GLN A 91 -8.63 20.05 -23.27
CA GLN A 91 -9.00 20.91 -22.14
C GLN A 91 -8.11 20.61 -20.92
N PRO A 92 -6.85 21.11 -20.90
CA PRO A 92 -5.88 20.74 -19.86
C PRO A 92 -6.36 20.97 -18.42
N LEU A 93 -7.15 22.03 -18.20
CA LEU A 93 -7.72 22.33 -16.88
C LEU A 93 -8.74 21.28 -16.43
N SER A 94 -9.46 20.60 -17.34
CA SER A 94 -10.39 19.55 -16.93
C SER A 94 -9.67 18.36 -16.33
N GLY A 95 -8.45 18.03 -16.80
CA GLY A 95 -7.64 16.97 -16.21
C GLY A 95 -7.20 17.28 -14.77
N VAL A 96 -6.88 18.55 -14.48
CA VAL A 96 -6.62 19.02 -13.11
C VAL A 96 -7.88 18.90 -12.25
N SER A 97 -9.03 19.35 -12.76
CA SER A 97 -10.32 19.21 -12.05
C SER A 97 -10.67 17.74 -11.79
N THR A 98 -10.43 16.83 -12.74
CA THR A 98 -10.59 15.38 -12.54
C THR A 98 -9.70 14.87 -11.42
N PHE A 99 -8.42 15.26 -11.40
CA PHE A 99 -7.49 14.85 -10.36
C PHE A 99 -7.95 15.31 -8.96
N VAL A 100 -8.39 16.57 -8.85
CA VAL A 100 -8.93 17.14 -7.61
C VAL A 100 -10.20 16.41 -7.18
N GLN A 101 -11.13 16.19 -8.10
CA GLN A 101 -12.37 15.46 -7.79
C GLN A 101 -12.09 14.05 -7.29
N GLU A 102 -11.20 13.30 -7.95
CA GLU A 102 -10.83 11.97 -7.47
C GLU A 102 -10.08 11.99 -6.13
N ALA A 103 -9.45 13.10 -5.76
CA ALA A 103 -8.86 13.26 -4.43
C ALA A 103 -9.96 13.49 -3.38
N ILE A 104 -10.96 14.33 -3.69
CA ILE A 104 -12.14 14.56 -2.86
C ILE A 104 -12.89 13.25 -2.62
N ASP A 105 -13.25 12.53 -3.68
CA ASP A 105 -13.96 11.24 -3.59
C ASP A 105 -13.17 10.23 -2.75
N GLY A 106 -11.84 10.24 -2.88
CA GLY A 106 -10.94 9.41 -2.09
C GLY A 106 -11.00 9.72 -0.59
N MET A 107 -11.00 11.00 -0.22
CA MET A 107 -11.12 11.43 1.18
C MET A 107 -12.50 11.08 1.76
N GLU A 108 -13.58 11.36 1.01
CA GLU A 108 -14.96 11.06 1.42
C GLU A 108 -15.21 9.56 1.59
N LYS A 109 -14.72 8.73 0.67
CA LYS A 109 -14.82 7.27 0.72
C LYS A 109 -14.29 6.70 2.04
N TYR A 110 -13.23 7.30 2.58
CA TYR A 110 -12.65 6.90 3.86
C TYR A 110 -13.07 7.82 5.02
N ARG A 111 -14.17 8.58 4.88
CA ARG A 111 -14.72 9.47 5.91
C ARG A 111 -13.65 10.40 6.50
N PHE A 112 -12.76 10.92 5.66
CA PHE A 112 -11.66 11.80 6.05
C PHE A 112 -10.69 11.19 7.09
N SER A 113 -10.70 9.86 7.26
CA SER A 113 -9.77 9.15 8.14
C SER A 113 -8.41 8.85 7.50
N ARG A 114 -8.23 9.20 6.23
CA ARG A 114 -6.99 9.00 5.48
C ARG A 114 -6.55 10.29 4.81
N GLY A 115 -5.24 10.56 4.87
CA GLY A 115 -4.60 11.71 4.26
C GLY A 115 -3.59 11.34 3.17
N CYS A 116 -2.80 12.33 2.75
CA CYS A 116 -1.67 12.14 1.87
C CYS A 116 -0.56 11.36 2.61
N LEU A 117 -0.05 10.28 2.02
CA LEU A 117 1.03 9.50 2.63
C LEU A 117 2.26 10.38 2.84
N ILE A 118 2.67 11.14 1.82
CA ILE A 118 3.83 12.04 1.89
C ILE A 118 3.58 13.20 2.85
N GLY A 119 2.35 13.73 2.87
CA GLY A 119 1.98 14.83 3.77
C GLY A 119 2.04 14.42 5.25
N ASN A 120 1.60 13.19 5.57
CA ASN A 120 1.70 12.64 6.91
C ASN A 120 3.17 12.31 7.24
N PHE A 121 3.86 11.62 6.34
CA PHE A 121 5.24 11.17 6.54
C PHE A 121 6.21 12.35 6.70
N GLY A 122 6.05 13.42 5.91
CA GLY A 122 6.90 14.60 5.98
C GLY A 122 6.79 15.37 7.30
N GLN A 123 5.70 15.22 8.05
CA GLN A 123 5.54 15.81 9.38
C GLN A 123 6.16 14.95 10.50
N GLU A 124 6.53 13.71 10.17
CA GLU A 124 7.05 12.72 11.11
C GLU A 124 8.56 12.53 11.00
N MET A 125 9.20 13.13 10.00
CA MET A 125 10.66 13.16 9.88
C MET A 125 11.23 14.34 10.67
N PRO A 126 12.35 14.13 11.41
CA PRO A 126 13.05 15.19 12.11
C PRO A 126 13.71 16.21 11.16
#